data_AF-A0A3D8PKE6-F1
#
_entry.id   AF-A0A3D8PKE6-F1
#
_cell.length_a   1.000
_cell.length_b   1.000
_cell.length_c   1.000
_cell.angle_alpha   90.00
_cell.angle_beta   90.00
_cell.angle_gamma   90.00
#
_symmetry.space_group_name_H-M   'P 1'
#
loop_
_entity.id
_entity.type
_entity.pdbx_description
1 polymer ?
#
loop_
_entity_poly.entity_id
_entity_poly.type
_entity_poly.pdbx_seq_one_letter_code
_entity_poly.pdbx_strand_id
1 'polypeptide(L)'
;MQTKEWSYKTTAFSEGNNPKEYERLMLLEKFMLEVWIQKCLAPNQTINYNYQSPSSYGLKHRFESSKYGFYITNGQFKGAMLAADFKPKDSRQLNWTFKLSKRAGTQAIAN
;
A
#
# COMPACT_ATOMS: atom_id res chain seq x y z
N MET A 1 -34.21 -17.16 -24.38
CA MET A 1 -34.30 -16.25 -23.23
C MET A 1 -32.86 -15.92 -22.80
N GLN A 2 -32.32 -14.79 -23.22
CA GLN A 2 -30.95 -14.36 -22.89
C GLN A 2 -30.96 -13.66 -21.53
N THR A 3 -30.21 -14.20 -20.57
CA THR A 3 -30.04 -13.59 -19.24
C THR A 3 -29.03 -12.46 -19.34
N LYS A 4 -29.54 -11.22 -19.33
CA LYS A 4 -28.74 -10.01 -19.15
C LYS A 4 -28.35 -9.86 -17.67
N GLU A 5 -27.12 -9.41 -17.48
CA GLU A 5 -26.62 -8.60 -16.35
C GLU A 5 -26.03 -9.29 -15.11
N TRP A 6 -24.73 -9.61 -15.21
CA TRP A 6 -23.77 -9.55 -14.10
C TRP A 6 -22.54 -8.69 -14.46
N SER A 7 -22.73 -7.59 -15.22
CA SER A 7 -21.60 -6.74 -15.64
C SER A 7 -21.19 -5.68 -14.61
N TYR A 8 -22.03 -5.38 -13.61
CA TYR A 8 -21.78 -4.29 -12.65
C TYR A 8 -20.92 -4.69 -11.43
N LYS A 9 -20.74 -5.98 -11.15
CA LYS A 9 -19.91 -6.43 -10.00
C LYS A 9 -18.44 -6.68 -10.36
N THR A 10 -18.14 -6.96 -11.63
CA THR A 10 -16.75 -7.27 -12.04
C THR A 10 -15.90 -6.00 -12.16
N THR A 11 -16.49 -4.88 -12.56
CA THR A 11 -15.81 -3.58 -12.69
C THR A 11 -15.47 -2.97 -11.32
N ALA A 12 -16.40 -2.91 -10.37
CA ALA A 12 -16.18 -2.28 -9.06
C ALA A 12 -15.11 -2.98 -8.18
N PHE A 13 -15.03 -4.33 -8.22
CA PHE A 13 -13.95 -5.06 -7.53
C PHE A 13 -12.58 -4.86 -8.17
N SER A 14 -12.56 -4.62 -9.49
CA SER A 14 -11.32 -4.38 -10.24
C SER A 14 -10.78 -2.95 -10.05
N GLU A 15 -11.65 -1.97 -9.88
CA GLU A 15 -11.27 -0.56 -9.69
C GLU A 15 -10.46 -0.39 -8.40
N GLY A 16 -10.95 -0.88 -7.26
CA GLY A 16 -10.28 -0.76 -5.96
C GLY A 16 -8.93 -1.48 -5.82
N ASN A 17 -8.43 -2.14 -6.88
CA ASN A 17 -7.13 -2.80 -6.92
C ASN A 17 -6.17 -2.20 -7.96
N ASN A 18 -6.63 -1.25 -8.78
CA ASN A 18 -5.82 -0.59 -9.80
C ASN A 18 -4.92 0.48 -9.17
N PRO A 19 -3.59 0.47 -9.39
CA PRO A 19 -2.69 1.48 -8.84
C PRO A 19 -3.03 2.91 -9.28
N LYS A 20 -3.73 3.10 -10.41
CA LYS A 20 -4.16 4.43 -10.88
C LYS A 20 -5.19 5.09 -9.96
N GLU A 21 -5.87 4.34 -9.10
CA GLU A 21 -6.80 4.92 -8.11
C GLU A 21 -6.09 5.86 -7.13
N TYR A 22 -4.77 5.74 -6.97
CA TYR A 22 -3.96 6.70 -6.22
C TYR A 22 -4.14 8.13 -6.72
N GLU A 23 -4.38 8.34 -8.02
CA GLU A 23 -4.59 9.68 -8.57
C GLU A 23 -5.88 10.34 -8.10
N ARG A 24 -6.84 9.56 -7.60
CA ARG A 24 -8.12 10.06 -7.10
C ARG A 24 -8.04 10.57 -5.66
N LEU A 25 -6.92 10.33 -4.96
CA LEU A 25 -6.67 10.89 -3.63
C LEU A 25 -6.47 12.40 -3.70
N MET A 26 -6.98 13.11 -2.69
CA MET A 26 -6.68 14.53 -2.49
C MET A 26 -5.20 14.73 -2.18
N LEU A 27 -4.69 15.93 -2.45
CA LEU A 27 -3.27 16.26 -2.21
C LEU A 27 -2.83 15.99 -0.76
N LEU A 28 -3.69 16.33 0.22
CA LEU A 28 -3.42 16.06 1.62
C LEU A 28 -3.37 14.56 1.93
N GLU A 29 -4.26 13.76 1.33
CA GLU A 29 -4.28 12.31 1.52
C GLU A 29 -3.03 11.65 0.92
N LYS A 30 -2.62 12.07 -0.29
CA LYS A 30 -1.36 11.65 -0.91
C LYS A 30 -0.17 11.96 0.00
N PHE A 31 -0.09 13.20 0.50
CA PHE A 31 0.96 13.63 1.41
C PHE A 31 1.00 12.80 2.71
N MET A 32 -0.14 12.59 3.36
CA MET A 32 -0.22 11.81 4.61
C MET A 32 0.19 10.34 4.39
N LEU A 33 -0.24 9.75 3.29
CA LEU A 33 0.10 8.37 2.93
C LEU A 33 1.58 8.23 2.59
N GLU A 34 2.17 9.17 1.84
CA GLU A 34 3.60 9.21 1.54
C GLU A 34 4.45 9.36 2.80
N VAL A 35 4.10 10.30 3.69
CA VAL A 35 4.78 10.49 4.97
C VAL A 35 4.74 9.19 5.78
N TRP A 36 3.58 8.52 5.83
CA TRP A 36 3.48 7.25 6.52
C TRP A 36 4.33 6.16 5.88
N ILE A 37 4.31 6.01 4.55
CA ILE A 37 5.16 5.04 3.84
C ILE A 37 6.64 5.29 4.16
N GLN A 38 7.09 6.54 4.07
CA GLN A 38 8.48 6.90 4.35
C GLN A 38 8.86 6.70 5.82
N LYS A 39 7.96 6.98 6.77
CA LYS A 39 8.26 6.83 8.22
C LYS A 39 8.12 5.39 8.73
N CYS A 40 7.18 4.63 8.19
CA CYS A 40 6.78 3.33 8.72
C CYS A 40 7.25 2.13 7.88
N LEU A 41 7.61 2.35 6.60
CA LEU A 41 8.12 1.32 5.69
C LEU A 41 9.57 1.56 5.24
N ALA A 42 10.13 2.76 5.43
CA ALA A 42 11.55 3.06 5.28
C ALA A 42 12.32 2.84 6.63
N PRO A 43 13.67 2.78 6.65
CA PRO A 43 14.44 1.60 7.05
C PRO A 43 14.58 1.30 8.56
N ASN A 44 13.81 1.93 9.45
CA ASN A 44 14.11 1.95 10.89
C ASN A 44 13.04 1.38 11.82
N GLN A 45 12.09 0.61 11.30
CA GLN A 45 11.15 -0.14 12.14
C GLN A 45 11.34 -1.62 11.90
N THR A 46 12.07 -2.27 12.81
CA THR A 46 12.10 -3.72 12.94
C THR A 46 10.71 -4.20 13.33
N ILE A 47 9.81 -4.31 12.35
CA ILE A 47 8.61 -5.10 12.56
C ILE A 47 9.08 -6.53 12.42
N ASN A 48 8.95 -7.28 13.51
CA ASN A 48 9.28 -8.69 13.60
C ASN A 48 8.31 -9.48 12.70
N TYR A 49 8.47 -9.37 11.38
CA TYR A 49 7.85 -10.29 10.43
C TYR A 49 8.73 -11.53 10.41
N ASN A 50 8.62 -12.35 11.45
CA ASN A 50 8.90 -13.76 11.27
C ASN A 50 7.95 -14.25 10.16
N TYR A 51 8.52 -14.44 8.97
CA TYR A 51 8.09 -15.29 7.86
C TYR A 51 7.40 -14.76 6.59
N GLN A 52 6.91 -13.53 6.47
CA GLN A 52 6.24 -13.12 5.20
C GLN A 52 6.53 -11.68 4.81
N SER A 53 7.01 -11.46 3.59
CA SER A 53 7.08 -10.12 2.99
C SER A 53 5.68 -9.50 3.00
N PRO A 54 5.49 -8.30 3.59
CA PRO A 54 4.15 -7.77 3.78
C PRO A 54 3.51 -7.42 2.42
N SER A 55 2.25 -7.80 2.26
CA SER A 55 1.47 -7.53 1.05
C SER A 55 0.83 -6.15 1.10
N SER A 56 0.49 -5.58 -0.06
CA SER A 56 -0.22 -4.31 -0.18
C SER A 56 -1.50 -4.28 0.68
N TYR A 57 -2.22 -5.41 0.72
CA TYR A 57 -3.43 -5.56 1.53
C TYR A 57 -3.14 -5.45 3.03
N GLY A 58 -2.10 -6.14 3.52
CA GLY A 58 -1.71 -6.06 4.93
C GLY A 58 -1.20 -4.67 5.29
N LEU A 59 -0.42 -4.05 4.41
CA LEU A 59 0.14 -2.73 4.65
C LEU A 59 -0.91 -1.62 4.65
N LYS A 60 -1.91 -1.66 3.75
CA LYS A 60 -3.00 -0.67 3.78
C LYS A 60 -3.80 -0.72 5.08
N HIS A 61 -4.07 -1.92 5.62
CA HIS A 61 -4.77 -2.08 6.90
C HIS A 61 -3.95 -1.53 8.07
N ARG A 62 -2.62 -1.66 8.00
CA ARG A 62 -1.71 -1.05 8.97
C ARG A 62 -1.72 0.47 8.90
N PHE A 63 -1.79 1.04 7.70
CA PHE A 63 -1.98 2.48 7.53
C PHE A 63 -3.32 2.93 8.10
N GLU A 64 -4.42 2.28 7.72
CA GLU A 64 -5.79 2.53 8.20
C GLU A 64 -5.89 2.51 9.73
N SER A 65 -5.16 1.59 10.38
CA SER A 65 -5.14 1.44 11.84
C SER A 65 -4.18 2.39 12.56
N SER A 66 -3.46 3.25 11.84
CA SER A 66 -2.48 4.18 12.44
C SER A 66 -3.14 5.46 12.97
N LYS A 67 -2.44 6.22 13.83
CA LYS A 67 -2.97 7.42 14.50
C LYS A 67 -3.59 8.46 13.55
N TYR A 68 -3.07 8.56 12.32
CA TYR A 68 -3.55 9.45 11.28
C TYR A 68 -3.99 8.70 10.01
N GLY A 69 -4.30 7.42 10.17
CA GLY A 69 -4.80 6.57 9.10
C GLY A 69 -6.20 6.94 8.67
N PHE A 70 -6.51 6.64 7.41
CA PHE A 70 -7.85 6.73 6.85
C PHE A 70 -8.07 5.59 5.86
N TYR A 71 -9.33 5.34 5.52
CA TYR A 71 -9.69 4.27 4.58
C TYR A 71 -9.09 4.52 3.19
N ILE A 72 -8.42 3.51 2.65
CA ILE A 72 -7.90 3.52 1.28
C ILE A 72 -8.12 2.16 0.62
N THR A 73 -8.27 2.19 -0.69
CA THR A 73 -8.34 0.96 -1.49
C THR A 73 -6.96 0.32 -1.62
N ASN A 74 -6.93 -0.97 -1.94
CA ASN A 74 -5.67 -1.68 -2.22
C ASN A 74 -4.94 -1.08 -3.43
N GLY A 75 -5.70 -0.58 -4.42
CA GLY A 75 -5.19 0.15 -5.58
C GLY A 75 -4.52 1.46 -5.20
N GLN A 76 -5.18 2.30 -4.39
CA GLN A 76 -4.59 3.54 -3.87
C GLN A 76 -3.27 3.29 -3.13
N PHE A 77 -3.24 2.25 -2.29
CA PHE A 77 -2.00 1.89 -1.58
C PHE A 77 -0.90 1.41 -2.53
N LYS A 78 -1.21 0.58 -3.53
CA LYS A 78 -0.24 0.16 -4.55
C LYS A 78 0.34 1.35 -5.32
N GLY A 79 -0.51 2.28 -5.75
CA GLY A 79 -0.07 3.48 -6.46
C GLY A 79 0.83 4.35 -5.59
N ALA A 80 0.50 4.53 -4.31
CA ALA A 80 1.34 5.27 -3.36
C ALA A 80 2.72 4.60 -3.17
N MET A 81 2.77 3.26 -3.09
CA MET A 81 4.04 2.54 -3.02
C MET A 81 4.90 2.76 -4.27
N LEU A 82 4.29 2.78 -5.47
CA LEU A 82 5.01 3.10 -6.71
C LEU A 82 5.51 4.55 -6.73
N ALA A 83 4.69 5.51 -6.29
CA ALA A 83 5.08 6.92 -6.18
C ALA A 83 6.23 7.14 -5.19
N ALA A 84 6.33 6.29 -4.17
CA ALA A 84 7.43 6.26 -3.21
C ALA A 84 8.62 5.38 -3.65
N ASP A 85 8.74 5.06 -4.93
CA ASP A 85 9.82 4.25 -5.55
C ASP A 85 9.94 2.79 -5.07
N PHE A 86 8.92 2.25 -4.40
CA PHE A 86 8.88 0.83 -4.06
C PHE A 86 8.44 -0.01 -5.27
N LYS A 87 9.16 -1.10 -5.52
CA LYS A 87 8.85 -2.04 -6.60
C LYS A 87 8.17 -3.29 -6.07
N PRO A 88 6.98 -3.66 -6.57
CA PRO A 88 6.35 -4.93 -6.21
C PRO A 88 7.17 -6.10 -6.76
N LYS A 89 7.17 -7.24 -6.05
CA LYS A 89 7.81 -8.48 -6.52
C LYS A 89 7.11 -9.06 -7.74
N ASP A 90 5.78 -9.00 -7.76
CA ASP A 90 4.94 -9.40 -8.89
C ASP A 90 3.70 -8.49 -8.95
N SER A 91 3.64 -7.61 -9.96
CA SER A 91 2.54 -6.67 -10.15
C SER A 91 1.27 -7.32 -10.72
N ARG A 92 1.32 -8.59 -11.15
CA ARG A 92 0.16 -9.34 -11.65
C ARG A 92 -0.69 -9.92 -10.52
N GLN A 93 -0.17 -9.94 -9.30
CA GLN A 93 -0.90 -10.45 -8.13
C GLN A 93 -1.95 -9.45 -7.66
N LEU A 94 -3.05 -9.97 -7.10
CA LEU A 94 -4.09 -9.14 -6.48
C LEU A 94 -3.51 -8.32 -5.31
N ASN A 95 -2.70 -8.96 -4.47
CA ASN A 95 -2.03 -8.32 -3.34
C ASN A 95 -0.54 -8.27 -3.66
N TRP A 96 0.01 -7.07 -3.81
CA TRP A 96 1.41 -6.91 -4.20
C TRP A 96 2.31 -7.12 -3.00
N THR A 97 3.24 -8.05 -3.10
CA THR A 97 4.31 -8.18 -2.11
C THR A 97 5.43 -7.19 -2.44
N PHE A 98 5.90 -6.44 -1.46
CA PHE A 98 7.04 -5.53 -1.62
C PHE A 98 8.29 -6.09 -0.93
N LYS A 99 9.45 -5.93 -1.58
CA LYS A 99 10.73 -6.13 -0.91
C LYS A 99 11.07 -4.85 -0.15
N LEU A 100 10.91 -4.88 1.16
CA LEU A 100 11.39 -3.81 2.03
C LEU A 100 12.86 -4.11 2.34
N SER A 101 13.79 -3.24 1.93
CA SER A 101 15.20 -3.44 2.24
C SER A 101 15.46 -3.09 3.71
N LYS A 102 16.05 -4.02 4.46
CA LYS A 102 16.79 -3.67 5.68
C LYS A 102 18.00 -2.84 5.24
N ARG A 103 18.07 -1.54 5.53
CA ARG A 103 19.36 -0.85 5.46
C ARG A 103 20.03 -1.01 6.82
N ALA A 104 21.16 -1.71 6.82
CA ALA A 104 22.14 -1.62 7.89
C ALA A 104 22.76 -0.21 7.87
N GLY A 105 22.89 0.41 9.04
CA GLY A 105 23.54 1.71 9.17
C GLY A 105 23.13 2.44 10.44
N THR A 106 23.71 1.99 11.56
CA THR A 106 23.71 2.63 12.87
C THR A 106 23.94 4.14 12.79
N GLN A 107 23.07 4.95 13.38
CA GLN A 107 23.48 6.08 14.20
C GLN A 107 22.38 6.40 15.21
N ALA A 108 22.77 6.36 16.48
CA ALA A 108 21.97 6.81 17.59
C ALA A 108 21.57 8.27 17.38
N ILE A 109 20.28 8.56 17.51
CA ILE A 109 19.88 9.85 18.05
C ILE A 109 18.95 9.50 19.19
N ALA A 110 19.52 9.55 20.40
CA ALA A 110 18.76 9.58 21.62
C ALA A 110 17.79 10.76 21.55
N ASN A 111 16.53 10.51 21.94
CA ASN A 111 15.72 11.32 22.86
C ASN A 111 14.37 10.62 23.04
#